data_AF-A0A2P2LP56-F1
#
_entry.id   AF-A0A2P2LP56-F1
#
_cell.length_a   1.000
_cell.length_b   1.000
_cell.length_c   1.000
_cell.angle_alpha   90.00
_cell.angle_beta   90.00
_cell.angle_gamma   90.00
#
_symmetry.space_group_name_H-M   'P 1'
#
loop_
_entity.id
_entity.type
_entity.pdbx_description
1 polymer ?
#
loop_
_entity_poly.entity_id
_entity_poly.type
_entity_poly.pdbx_seq_one_letter_code
_entity_poly.pdbx_strand_id
1 'polypeptide(L)'
;MWQIVYDVTDQESFNNVKQWLNEIDRYASENVNKLLVGNKSDLTANKVVSYETAKAFADEIGIPFMETSAKNATNVEEAFMAMAADIKNRMASQPASNNARPPTVQIRGQPVNQKSGCCSS
;
A
#
# COMPACT_ATOMS: atom_id res chain seq x y z
N MET A 1 -1.98 -3.35 -2.55
CA MET A 1 -2.56 -2.06 -2.13
C MET A 1 -1.43 -1.20 -1.61
N TRP A 2 -1.39 0.07 -2.00
CA TRP A 2 -0.37 1.02 -1.54
C TRP A 2 -1.03 2.23 -0.91
N GLN A 3 -0.49 2.65 0.22
CA GLN A 3 -0.81 3.92 0.86
C GLN A 3 0.39 4.83 0.70
N ILE A 4 0.18 5.97 0.07
CA ILE A 4 1.21 6.98 -0.10
C ILE A 4 0.94 8.05 0.94
N VAL A 5 1.83 8.19 1.91
CA VAL A 5 1.66 9.14 3.01
C VAL A 5 2.62 10.31 2.83
N TYR A 6 2.10 11.53 2.81
CA TYR A 6 2.91 12.75 2.85
C TYR A 6 2.57 13.57 4.09
N ASP A 7 3.39 14.55 4.42
CA ASP A 7 3.18 15.45 5.54
C ASP A 7 2.60 16.78 5.04
N VAL A 8 1.47 17.23 5.60
CA VAL A 8 0.83 18.50 5.20
C VAL A 8 1.65 19.75 5.54
N THR A 9 2.64 19.61 6.42
CA THR A 9 3.59 20.66 6.82
C THR A 9 4.88 20.66 6.02
N ASP A 10 5.09 19.67 5.16
CA ASP A 10 6.29 19.56 4.32
C ASP A 10 5.94 19.48 2.84
N GLN A 11 6.25 20.56 2.11
CA GLN A 11 6.01 20.65 0.68
C GLN A 11 6.91 19.68 -0.10
N GLU A 12 8.11 19.38 0.40
CA GLU A 12 9.04 18.47 -0.27
C GLU A 12 8.49 17.03 -0.25
N SER A 13 7.98 16.58 0.90
CA SER A 13 7.25 15.31 1.02
C SER A 13 6.10 15.21 0.02
N PHE A 14 5.34 16.28 -0.21
CA PHE A 14 4.27 16.27 -1.21
C PHE A 14 4.80 16.21 -2.65
N ASN A 15 5.90 16.90 -2.95
CA ASN A 15 6.53 16.82 -4.27
C ASN A 15 7.04 15.41 -4.57
N ASN A 16 7.54 14.70 -3.56
CA ASN A 16 8.02 13.31 -3.66
C ASN A 16 6.89 12.31 -3.95
N VAL A 17 5.62 12.63 -3.63
CA VAL A 17 4.46 11.77 -3.92
C VAL A 17 4.39 11.40 -5.40
N LYS A 18 4.66 12.36 -6.31
CA LYS A 18 4.67 12.11 -7.76
C LYS A 18 5.70 11.05 -8.15
N GLN A 19 6.89 11.11 -7.56
CA GLN A 19 7.94 10.15 -7.80
C GLN A 19 7.56 8.77 -7.27
N TRP A 20 7.03 8.70 -6.05
CA TRP A 20 6.58 7.43 -5.47
C TRP A 20 5.43 6.80 -6.25
N LEU A 21 4.50 7.61 -6.77
CA LEU A 21 3.42 7.12 -7.64
C LEU A 21 3.97 6.53 -8.93
N ASN A 22 4.96 7.18 -9.56
CA ASN A 22 5.62 6.65 -10.75
C ASN A 22 6.39 5.34 -10.47
N GLU A 23 7.04 5.24 -9.31
CA GLU A 23 7.70 3.99 -8.90
C GLU A 23 6.69 2.87 -8.68
N ILE A 24 5.57 3.15 -8.01
CA ILE A 24 4.48 2.19 -7.84
C ILE A 24 3.94 1.78 -9.21
N ASP A 25 3.72 2.71 -10.13
CA ASP A 25 3.22 2.38 -11.47
C ASP A 25 4.18 1.49 -12.27
N ARG A 26 5.50 1.71 -12.09
CA ARG A 26 6.54 0.94 -12.75
C ARG A 26 6.69 -0.49 -12.23
N TYR A 27 6.48 -0.71 -10.93
CA TYR A 27 6.74 -2.01 -10.28
C TYR A 27 5.48 -2.78 -9.87
N ALA A 28 4.34 -2.10 -9.73
CA ALA A 28 3.09 -2.71 -9.31
C ALA A 28 2.24 -3.11 -10.52
N SER A 29 1.38 -4.11 -10.33
CA SER A 29 0.40 -4.50 -11.36
C SER A 29 -0.63 -3.39 -11.59
N GLU A 30 -1.14 -3.26 -12.82
CA GLU A 30 -2.08 -2.20 -13.23
C GLU A 30 -3.35 -2.10 -12.37
N ASN A 31 -3.76 -3.19 -11.70
CA ASN A 31 -4.97 -3.25 -10.87
C ASN A 31 -4.75 -2.96 -9.37
N VAL A 32 -3.64 -2.31 -9.02
CA VAL A 32 -3.31 -2.10 -7.62
C VAL A 32 -4.03 -0.86 -7.05
N ASN A 33 -4.81 -1.07 -5.99
CA ASN A 33 -5.45 0.02 -5.24
C ASN A 33 -4.40 0.93 -4.59
N LYS A 34 -4.52 2.23 -4.84
CA LYS A 34 -3.66 3.31 -4.32
C LYS A 34 -4.53 4.24 -3.46
N LEU A 35 -4.01 4.72 -2.33
CA LEU A 35 -4.64 5.76 -1.48
C LEU A 35 -3.60 6.83 -1.16
N LEU A 36 -3.94 8.10 -1.33
CA LEU A 36 -3.13 9.22 -0.86
C LEU A 36 -3.55 9.63 0.55
N VAL A 37 -2.58 9.78 1.45
CA VAL A 37 -2.81 10.15 2.85
C VAL A 37 -1.99 11.36 3.23
N GLY A 38 -2.65 12.45 3.63
CA GLY A 38 -2.00 13.64 4.19
C GLY A 38 -1.90 13.55 5.70
N ASN A 39 -0.73 13.24 6.24
CA ASN A 39 -0.47 13.12 7.68
C ASN A 39 -0.19 14.49 8.33
N LYS A 40 -0.27 14.56 9.66
CA LYS A 40 -0.09 15.76 10.49
C LYS A 40 -1.13 16.86 10.25
N SER A 41 -2.36 16.47 9.92
CA SER A 41 -3.47 17.42 9.71
C SER A 41 -3.79 18.30 10.93
N ASP A 42 -3.30 17.93 12.12
CA ASP A 42 -3.40 18.74 13.34
C ASP A 42 -2.60 20.05 13.28
N LEU A 43 -1.53 20.10 12.49
CA LEU A 43 -0.65 21.25 12.37
C LEU A 43 -1.16 22.28 11.35
N THR A 44 -2.44 22.67 11.49
CA THR A 44 -3.12 23.61 10.57
C THR A 44 -2.36 24.94 10.41
N ALA A 45 -1.70 25.42 11.47
CA ALA A 45 -0.92 26.66 11.46
C ALA A 45 0.38 26.58 10.63
N ASN A 46 0.98 25.39 10.50
CA ASN A 46 2.18 25.15 9.70
C ASN A 46 1.85 24.42 8.39
N LYS A 47 0.58 24.40 8.01
CA LYS A 47 0.11 23.70 6.82
C LYS A 47 0.61 24.44 5.59
N VAL A 48 1.51 23.80 4.85
CA VAL A 48 2.05 24.34 3.59
C VAL A 48 1.31 23.76 2.38
N VAL A 49 0.78 22.55 2.50
CA VAL A 49 -0.06 21.91 1.48
C VAL A 49 -1.53 22.03 1.87
N SER A 50 -2.31 22.79 1.10
CA SER A 50 -3.75 22.90 1.36
C SER A 50 -4.48 21.60 0.99
N TYR A 51 -5.56 21.31 1.73
CA TYR A 51 -6.42 20.15 1.46
C TYR A 51 -6.93 20.15 0.01
N GLU A 52 -7.32 21.32 -0.50
CA GLU A 52 -7.83 21.50 -1.86
C GLU A 52 -6.78 21.15 -2.91
N THR A 53 -5.53 21.55 -2.71
CA THR A 53 -4.43 21.24 -3.63
C THR A 53 -4.16 19.74 -3.68
N ALA A 54 -4.07 19.10 -2.51
CA ALA A 54 -3.84 17.67 -2.42
C ALA A 54 -5.02 16.85 -2.96
N LYS A 55 -6.25 17.31 -2.72
CA LYS A 55 -7.46 16.69 -3.24
C LYS A 55 -7.54 16.82 -4.77
N ALA A 56 -7.30 18.00 -5.33
CA ALA A 56 -7.27 18.20 -6.77
C ALA A 56 -6.21 17.32 -7.44
N PHE A 57 -5.04 17.18 -6.81
CA PHE A 57 -3.98 16.29 -7.28
C PHE A 57 -4.40 14.81 -7.22
N ALA A 58 -5.08 14.38 -6.17
CA ALA A 58 -5.59 13.01 -6.07
C ALA A 58 -6.70 12.72 -7.09
N ASP A 59 -7.62 13.67 -7.30
CA ASP A 59 -8.68 13.61 -8.30
C ASP A 59 -8.10 13.56 -9.73
N GLU A 60 -7.05 14.33 -10.03
CA GLU A 60 -6.34 14.30 -11.33
C GLU A 60 -5.77 12.92 -11.65
N ILE A 61 -5.27 12.22 -10.64
CA ILE A 61 -4.68 10.88 -10.75
C ILE A 61 -5.74 9.77 -10.62
N GLY A 62 -6.96 10.12 -10.17
CA GLY A 62 -8.05 9.18 -9.96
C GLY A 62 -7.84 8.27 -8.75
N ILE A 63 -7.15 8.76 -7.71
CA ILE A 63 -6.94 8.02 -6.46
C ILE A 63 -7.69 8.68 -5.29
N PRO A 64 -8.24 7.90 -4.35
CA PRO A 64 -8.83 8.47 -3.14
C PRO A 64 -7.79 9.20 -2.28
N PHE A 65 -8.26 10.22 -1.57
CA PHE A 65 -7.45 11.05 -0.68
C PHE A 65 -8.09 11.22 0.69
N MET A 66 -7.28 11.15 1.75
CA MET A 66 -7.72 11.40 3.12
C MET A 66 -6.62 12.08 3.93
N GLU A 67 -6.97 13.06 4.76
CA GLU A 67 -6.06 13.61 5.76
C GLU A 67 -6.19 12.86 7.07
N THR A 68 -5.06 12.57 7.71
CA THR A 68 -4.97 11.88 9.00
C THR A 68 -4.04 12.64 9.95
N SER A 69 -4.24 12.43 11.24
CA SER A 69 -3.28 12.87 12.26
C SER A 69 -2.92 11.66 13.12
N ALA A 70 -1.70 11.15 12.93
CA ALA A 70 -1.16 10.11 13.79
C ALA A 70 -1.07 10.57 15.26
N LYS A 71 -0.86 11.88 15.50
CA LYS A 71 -0.78 12.47 16.84
C LYS A 71 -2.12 12.45 17.57
N ASN A 72 -3.19 12.81 16.87
CA ASN A 72 -4.53 12.88 17.44
C ASN A 72 -5.37 11.63 17.15
N ALA A 73 -4.76 10.57 16.58
CA ALA A 73 -5.42 9.38 16.06
C ALA A 73 -6.62 9.69 15.14
N THR A 74 -6.63 10.86 14.50
CA THR A 74 -7.78 11.34 13.73
C THR A 74 -7.72 10.76 12.32
N ASN A 75 -8.83 10.18 11.87
CA ASN A 75 -9.03 9.57 10.55
C ASN A 75 -8.10 8.38 10.21
N VAL A 76 -7.26 7.90 11.14
CA VAL A 76 -6.37 6.76 10.89
C VAL A 76 -7.17 5.47 10.70
N GLU A 77 -8.17 5.24 11.56
CA GLU A 77 -9.08 4.09 11.44
C GLU A 77 -9.96 4.17 10.20
N GLU A 78 -10.48 5.36 9.89
CA GLU A 78 -11.30 5.59 8.69
C GLU A 78 -10.51 5.36 7.41
N ALA A 79 -9.25 5.80 7.33
CA ALA A 79 -8.38 5.54 6.19
C ALA A 79 -8.23 4.03 5.98
N PHE A 80 -7.93 3.29 7.05
CA PHE A 80 -7.79 1.84 7.02
C PHE A 80 -9.08 1.13 6.61
N MET A 81 -10.21 1.52 7.19
CA MET A 81 -11.54 0.96 6.89
C MET A 81 -11.99 1.27 5.46
N ALA A 82 -11.78 2.50 4.98
CA ALA A 82 -12.14 2.91 3.62
C ALA A 82 -11.41 2.06 2.58
N MET A 83 -10.12 1.80 2.79
CA MET A 83 -9.36 0.89 1.93
C MET A 83 -9.83 -0.56 2.01
N ALA A 84 -10.08 -1.08 3.21
CA ALA A 84 -10.57 -2.45 3.38
C ALA A 84 -11.93 -2.63 2.69
N ALA A 85 -12.81 -1.63 2.79
CA ALA A 85 -14.10 -1.59 2.11
C ALA A 85 -13.94 -1.53 0.58
N ASP A 86 -12.99 -0.73 0.06
CA ASP A 86 -12.72 -0.65 -1.38
C ASP A 86 -12.25 -1.99 -1.96
N ILE A 87 -11.36 -2.69 -1.25
CA ILE A 87 -10.94 -4.06 -1.63
C ILE A 87 -12.14 -4.99 -1.64
N LYS A 88 -12.95 -5.00 -0.56
CA LYS A 88 -14.12 -5.87 -0.46
C LYS A 88 -15.10 -5.64 -1.60
N ASN A 89 -15.35 -4.38 -1.96
CA ASN A 89 -16.23 -4.01 -3.08
C ASN A 89 -15.66 -4.47 -4.42
N ARG A 90 -14.36 -4.31 -4.67
CA ARG A 90 -13.71 -4.82 -5.89
C ARG A 90 -13.77 -6.35 -5.97
N MET A 91 -13.51 -7.05 -4.87
CA MET A 91 -13.57 -8.51 -4.81
C MET A 91 -14.99 -9.05 -5.01
N ALA A 92 -16.01 -8.34 -4.51
CA ALA A 92 -17.41 -8.70 -4.73
C ALA A 92 -17.88 -8.44 -6.18
N SER A 93 -17.21 -7.52 -6.89
CA SER A 93 -17.54 -7.14 -8.27
C SER A 93 -16.83 -8.01 -9.32
N GLN A 94 -15.76 -8.73 -8.95
CA GLN A 94 -15.18 -9.74 -9.82
C GLN A 94 -16.01 -11.03 -9.72
N PRO A 95 -16.55 -11.59 -10.82
CA PRO A 95 -17.11 -12.93 -10.78
C PRO A 95 -16.00 -13.85 -10.27
N ALA A 96 -16.33 -14.69 -9.28
CA ALA A 96 -15.40 -15.59 -8.62
C ALA A 96 -14.66 -16.47 -9.64
N SER A 97 -13.53 -16.00 -10.15
CA SER A 97 -12.65 -16.81 -10.97
C SER A 97 -11.90 -17.70 -10.00
N ASN A 98 -12.41 -18.93 -9.93
CA ASN A 98 -11.92 -20.08 -9.19
C ASN A 98 -10.49 -19.94 -8.64
N ASN A 99 -10.45 -20.01 -7.32
CA ASN A 99 -9.36 -20.39 -6.42
C ASN A 99 -8.28 -21.31 -7.05
N ALA A 100 -7.44 -20.79 -7.94
CA ALA A 100 -6.21 -21.44 -8.36
C ALA A 100 -5.08 -20.88 -7.49
N ARG A 101 -4.93 -21.46 -6.29
CA ARG A 101 -3.71 -21.27 -5.50
C ARG A 101 -2.50 -21.50 -6.42
N PRO A 102 -1.54 -20.57 -6.52
CA PRO A 102 -0.28 -20.90 -7.17
C PRO A 102 0.31 -22.12 -6.44
N PRO A 103 0.90 -23.10 -7.15
CA PRO A 103 1.42 -24.29 -6.50
C PRO A 103 2.53 -23.87 -5.54
N THR A 104 2.21 -23.85 -4.25
CA THR A 104 3.21 -23.69 -3.19
C THR A 104 4.11 -24.91 -3.27
N VAL A 105 5.32 -24.74 -3.81
CA VAL A 105 6.36 -25.76 -3.77
C VAL A 105 6.80 -25.87 -2.30
N GLN A 106 6.27 -26.87 -1.60
CA GLN A 106 6.74 -27.23 -0.27
C GLN A 106 8.13 -27.84 -0.42
N ILE A 107 9.19 -27.04 -0.25
CA ILE A 107 10.56 -27.53 -0.11
C ILE A 107 10.65 -28.21 1.26
N ARG A 108 10.15 -29.44 1.36
CA ARG A 108 10.49 -30.34 2.47
C ARG A 108 11.94 -30.76 2.26
N GLY A 109 12.85 -30.13 2.98
CA GLY A 109 14.22 -30.62 3.10
C GLY A 109 14.19 -32.06 3.59
N GLN A 110 14.64 -33.00 2.75
CA GLN A 110 14.87 -34.36 3.21
C GLN A 110 16.09 -34.35 4.15
N PRO A 111 16.01 -34.94 5.35
CA PRO A 111 17.19 -35.10 6.18
C PRO A 111 18.17 -36.02 5.46
N VAL A 112 19.40 -35.54 5.29
CA VAL A 112 20.51 -36.34 4.74
C VAL A 112 20.74 -37.52 5.68
N ASN A 113 20.40 -38.72 5.23
CA ASN A 113 20.71 -39.95 5.93
C ASN A 113 22.24 -40.13 5.90
N GLN A 114 22.92 -39.74 6.98
CA GLN A 114 24.32 -40.10 7.22
C GLN A 114 24.39 -41.61 7.42
N LYS A 115 24.48 -42.37 6.33
CA LYS A 115 24.92 -43.76 6.37
C LYS A 115 26.44 -43.77 6.49
N SER A 116 26.90 -44.04 7.70
CA SER A 116 28.18 -44.67 7.99
C SER A 116 28.33 -45.93 7.14
N GLY A 117 29.35 -45.99 6.28
CA GLY A 117 29.54 -47.09 5.35
C GLY A 117 30.89 -47.04 4.64
N CYS A 118 31.84 -47.78 5.22
CA CYS A 118 33.14 -48.18 4.69
C CYS A 118 33.10 -48.60 3.21
N CYS A 119 34.11 -48.23 2.41
CA CYS A 119 34.52 -48.92 1.19
C CYS A 119 36.03 -48.86 1.03
N SER A 120 36.67 -50.02 1.18
CA SER A 120 38.03 -50.33 0.76
C SER A 120 38.09 -50.49 -0.75
N SER A 121 39.09 -49.89 -1.39
CA SER A 121 39.96 -50.48 -2.43
C SER A 121 41.12 -49.52 -2.69
#